data_AF-A0AAD1ADC4-F1
#
_entry.id   AF-A0AAD1ADC4-F1
#
_cell.length_a   1.000
_cell.length_b   1.000
_cell.length_c   1.000
_cell.angle_alpha   90.00
_cell.angle_beta   90.00
_cell.angle_gamma   90.00
#
_symmetry.space_group_name_H-M   'P 1'
#
loop_
_entity.id
_entity.type
_entity.pdbx_description
1 polymer ?
#
loop_
_entity_poly.entity_id
_entity_poly.type
_entity_poly.pdbx_seq_one_letter_code
_entity_poly.pdbx_strand_id
1 'polypeptide(L)' 'MSLATTVLAEAAAHAELPFPPIVFGLIAAVAFTALGFVTWSYRDVANRHSHKTGAGSQDQHGHGH' A
#
# COMPACT_ATOMS: atom_id res chain seq x y z
N MET A 1 3.14 44.50 6.08
CA MET A 1 2.59 43.12 6.18
C MET A 1 3.75 42.19 6.52
N SER A 2 3.77 41.59 7.70
CA SER A 2 4.84 40.66 8.12
C SER A 2 4.49 39.23 7.70
N LEU A 3 5.48 38.35 7.51
CA LEU A 3 5.20 36.93 7.23
C LEU A 3 4.34 36.26 8.32
N ALA A 4 4.50 36.70 9.58
CA ALA A 4 3.66 36.23 10.68
C ALA A 4 2.18 36.63 10.49
N THR A 5 1.91 37.83 9.96
CA THR A 5 0.54 38.27 9.69
C THR A 5 -0.06 37.57 8.47
N THR A 6 0.75 37.23 7.46
CA THR A 6 0.25 36.45 6.31
C THR A 6 -0.05 35.00 6.68
N VAL A 7 0.80 34.34 7.47
CA VAL A 7 0.55 32.96 7.94
C VAL A 7 -0.69 32.89 8.84
N LEU A 8 -0.86 33.86 9.75
CA LEU A 8 -2.03 33.91 10.62
C LEU A 8 -3.32 34.21 9.84
N ALA A 9 -3.25 35.05 8.82
CA ALA A 9 -4.39 35.33 7.94
C ALA A 9 -4.78 34.12 7.09
N GLU A 10 -3.82 33.37 6.53
CA GLU A 10 -4.06 32.11 5.82
C GLU A 10 -4.69 31.07 6.73
N ALA A 11 -4.19 30.91 7.97
CA ALA A 11 -4.76 30.01 8.97
C ALA A 11 -6.19 30.41 9.39
N ALA A 12 -6.49 31.72 9.45
CA ALA A 12 -7.82 32.24 9.75
C ALA A 12 -8.77 32.22 8.53
N ALA A 13 -8.21 32.23 7.32
CA ALA A 13 -8.92 32.08 6.05
C ALA A 13 -9.10 30.60 5.65
N HIS A 14 -8.75 29.66 6.54
CA HIS A 14 -9.26 28.30 6.46
C HIS A 14 -10.79 28.39 6.50
N ALA A 15 -11.41 28.36 5.32
CA ALA A 15 -12.81 28.00 5.19
C ALA A 15 -13.01 26.74 6.02
N GLU A 16 -13.93 26.78 6.98
CA GLU A 16 -14.32 25.62 7.78
C GLU A 16 -14.70 24.52 6.80
N LEU A 17 -13.73 23.66 6.49
CA LEU A 17 -13.95 22.47 5.70
C LEU A 17 -15.04 21.72 6.46
N PRO A 18 -16.12 21.28 5.79
CA PRO A 18 -17.20 20.58 6.47
C PRO A 18 -16.75 19.26 7.14
N PHE A 19 -15.47 18.91 7.03
CA PHE A 19 -14.86 17.69 7.52
C PHE A 19 -13.55 18.02 8.26
N PRO A 20 -13.26 17.33 9.38
CA PRO A 20 -11.98 17.45 10.08
C PRO A 20 -10.78 17.15 9.15
N PRO A 21 -9.64 17.86 9.27
CA PRO A 21 -8.44 17.63 8.46
C PRO A 21 -7.93 16.19 8.47
N ILE A 22 -8.15 15.47 9.57
CA ILE A 22 -7.78 14.05 9.75
C ILE A 22 -8.44 13.16 8.68
N VAL A 23 -9.63 13.51 8.20
CA VAL A 23 -10.36 12.73 7.19
C VAL A 23 -9.61 12.65 5.88
N PHE A 24 -8.96 13.74 5.44
CA PHE A 24 -8.14 13.73 4.23
C PHE A 24 -6.92 12.81 4.38
N GLY A 25 -6.29 12.81 5.57
CA GLY A 25 -5.21 11.89 5.90
C GLY A 25 -5.67 10.42 5.89
N LEU A 26 -6.85 10.14 6.44
CA LEU A 26 -7.45 8.80 6.41
C LEU A 26 -7.77 8.34 4.99
N ILE A 27 -8.33 9.21 4.14
CA ILE A 27 -8.62 8.87 2.73
C ILE A 27 -7.32 8.50 2.01
N ALA A 28 -6.28 9.31 2.15
CA ALA A 28 -4.98 9.03 1.56
C ALA A 28 -4.40 7.69 2.07
N ALA A 29 -4.43 7.47 3.39
CA ALA A 29 -3.96 6.23 4.00
C ALA A 29 -4.72 5.01 3.44
N VAL A 30 -6.06 5.06 3.39
CA VAL A 30 -6.89 3.98 2.83
C VAL A 30 -6.58 3.74 1.36
N ALA A 31 -6.43 4.80 0.55
CA ALA A 31 -6.10 4.67 -0.86
C ALA A 31 -4.74 3.97 -1.08
N PHE A 32 -3.70 4.40 -0.35
CA PHE A 32 -2.38 3.77 -0.42
C PHE A 32 -2.38 2.34 0.10
N THR A 33 -3.07 2.06 1.21
CA THR A 33 -3.22 0.69 1.74
C THR A 33 -3.93 -0.21 0.73
N ALA A 34 -4.99 0.26 0.08
CA ALA A 34 -5.71 -0.51 -0.94
C ALA A 34 -4.80 -0.82 -2.14
N LEU A 35 -4.07 0.18 -2.65
CA LEU A 35 -3.11 -0.01 -3.76
C LEU A 35 -1.99 -0.99 -3.38
N GLY A 36 -1.46 -0.88 -2.16
CA GLY A 36 -0.45 -1.79 -1.62
C GLY A 36 -0.98 -3.22 -1.51
N PHE A 37 -2.21 -3.39 -1.02
CA PHE A 37 -2.86 -4.69 -0.93
C PHE A 37 -3.07 -5.35 -2.30
N VAL A 38 -3.52 -4.59 -3.30
CA VAL A 38 -3.66 -5.07 -4.68
C VAL A 38 -2.32 -5.58 -5.21
N THR A 39 -1.25 -4.80 -5.04
CA THR A 39 0.11 -5.16 -5.47
C THR A 39 0.61 -6.42 -4.76
N TRP A 40 0.38 -6.52 -3.45
CA TRP A 40 0.74 -7.70 -2.67
C TRP A 40 -0.06 -8.94 -3.08
N SER A 41 -1.33 -8.79 -3.44
CA SER A 41 -2.16 -9.89 -3.95
C SER A 41 -1.56 -10.51 -5.22
N TYR A 42 -1.06 -9.70 -6.15
CA TYR A 42 -0.35 -10.23 -7.33
C TYR A 42 0.98 -10.91 -6.95
N ARG A 43 1.70 -10.35 -5.97
CA ARG A 43 2.97 -10.91 -5.48
C ARG A 43 2.78 -12.24 -4.75
N ASP A 44 1.75 -12.38 -3.91
CA ASP A 44 1.41 -13.62 -3.21
C ASP A 44 1.10 -14.74 -4.23
N VAL A 45 0.35 -14.41 -5.29
CA VAL A 45 0.07 -15.35 -6.38
C VAL A 45 1.36 -15.79 -7.06
N ALA A 46 2.26 -14.88 -7.45
CA ALA A 46 3.56 -15.25 -8.04
C ALA A 46 4.42 -16.13 -7.11
N ASN A 47 4.36 -15.88 -5.80
CA ASN A 47 5.08 -16.66 -4.80
C ASN A 47 4.51 -18.09 -4.60
N ARG A 48 3.28 -18.36 -5.07
CA ARG A 48 2.69 -19.71 -5.08
C ARG A 48 3.02 -20.51 -6.35
N HIS A 49 3.56 -19.88 -7.40
CA HIS A 49 3.94 -20.59 -8.63
C HIS A 49 5.31 -21.26 -8.53
N SER A 50 6.15 -20.91 -7.55
CA SER A 50 7.41 -21.62 -7.28
C SER A 50 7.20 -23.00 -6.64
N HIS A 51 6.06 -23.21 -5.96
CA HIS A 51 5.78 -24.46 -5.26
C HIS A 51 5.27 -25.61 -6.15
N LYS A 52 5.05 -25.36 -7.46
CA LYS A 52 4.63 -26.40 -8.42
C LYS A 52 5.70 -26.76 -9.46
N THR A 53 6.77 -25.99 -9.59
CA THR A 53 7.85 -26.26 -10.57
C THR A 53 9.14 -26.79 -9.95
N GLY A 54 9.29 -26.74 -8.62
CA GLY A 54 10.47 -27.26 -7.91
C GLY A 54 10.29 -28.60 -7.19
N ALA A 55 9.06 -29.05 -6.93
CA ALA A 55 8.78 -30.21 -6.08
C ALA A 55 8.24 -31.43 -6.86
N GLY A 56 8.72 -31.63 -8.08
CA GLY A 56 8.32 -32.76 -8.95
C GLY A 56 9.45 -33.40 -9.74
N SER A 57 10.72 -33.10 -9.43
CA SER A 57 11.87 -33.71 -10.14
C SER A 57 12.97 -34.24 -9.23
N GLN A 58 12.72 -34.32 -7.93
CA GLN A 58 13.53 -35.08 -6.98
C GLN A 58 12.66 -36.26 -6.54
N ASP A 59 12.73 -37.38 -7.25
CA ASP A 59 12.38 -38.75 -6.77
C ASP A 59 12.28 -39.75 -7.95
N GLN A 60 13.18 -39.66 -8.95
CA GLN A 60 13.35 -40.71 -9.95
C GLN A 60 14.82 -41.11 -10.10
N HIS A 61 15.45 -41.46 -8.97
CA HIS A 61 16.63 -42.32 -8.95
C HIS A 61 16.23 -43.69 -8.40
N GLY A 62 15.43 -44.41 -9.18
CA GLY A 62 15.22 -45.84 -9.00
C GLY A 62 16.41 -46.61 -9.58
N HIS A 63 17.39 -46.90 -8.74
CA HIS A 63 18.42 -47.90 -9.01
C HIS A 63 17.86 -49.25 -8.54
N GLY A 64 17.52 -50.14 -9.47
CA GLY A 64 16.94 -51.44 -9.13
C GLY A 64 17.12 -52.45 -10.26
N HIS A 65 18.15 -53.29 -10.07
CA HIS A 65 18.40 -54.63 -10.62
C HIS A 65 18.36 -54.85 -12.14
#